data_AF-A0A0D2AQZ1-F1
#
_entry.id   AF-A0A0D2AQZ1-F1
#
_cell.length_a   1.000
_cell.length_b   1.000
_cell.length_c   1.000
_cell.angle_alpha   90.00
_cell.angle_beta   90.00
_cell.angle_gamma   90.00
#
_symmetry.space_group_name_H-M   'P 1'
#
loop_
_entity.id
_entity.type
_entity.pdbx_description
1 polymer ?
#
loop_
_entity_poly.entity_id
_entity_poly.type
_entity_poly.pdbx_seq_one_letter_code
_entity_poly.pdbx_strand_id
1 'polypeptide(L)'
;MIVPFSKLDDWEMNVTLFQGTIFIEENHTKKISSRGEQYSSAGRPGAMSQDLMSFWGYKFETVSLMPTPWPETSREYIESREDQVVSNHAQYCSIVRTGFGKVKMILGGEVDAVMAFKPEDRSQPIEWVELKTTATITNEREQIKYERKLLKFWAQSFLLGVPRIVVGYRTQQGTLERLEELSVQNIPDNVKLKGKGLWDGQTCINFAASFLEWLKTTVTSDGVWRIRKREKIPVLEVFKLEESGHGDILSSAFVEWRTNGLRSHQQHLQELADNAKVEASEPP
;
A
#
# COMPACT_ATOMS: atom_id res chain seq x y z
N MET A 1 3.57 7.72 -7.14
CA MET A 1 3.01 7.19 -8.41
C MET A 1 1.84 8.02 -8.95
N ILE A 2 0.76 8.21 -8.19
CA ILE A 2 -0.49 8.83 -8.70
C ILE A 2 -0.52 10.37 -8.79
N VAL A 3 0.59 11.04 -8.45
CA VAL A 3 0.70 12.51 -8.39
C VAL A 3 0.11 13.24 -9.61
N PRO A 4 0.30 12.78 -10.86
CA PRO A 4 -0.24 13.46 -12.04
C PRO A 4 -1.77 13.68 -12.01
N PHE A 5 -2.52 12.80 -11.34
CA PHE A 5 -3.98 12.84 -11.29
C PHE A 5 -4.52 13.16 -9.87
N SER A 6 -3.64 13.36 -8.90
CA SER A 6 -3.94 13.60 -7.49
C SER A 6 -3.81 15.08 -7.11
N LYS A 7 -4.56 15.96 -7.80
CA LYS A 7 -4.44 17.42 -7.63
C LYS A 7 -4.80 17.89 -6.22
N LEU A 8 -5.71 17.20 -5.53
CA LEU A 8 -6.20 17.56 -4.20
C LEU A 8 -5.38 16.96 -3.05
N ASP A 9 -4.41 16.08 -3.36
CA ASP A 9 -3.60 15.47 -2.31
C ASP A 9 -2.52 16.46 -1.83
N ASP A 10 -2.33 16.50 -0.51
CA ASP A 10 -1.32 17.25 0.25
C ASP A 10 -0.64 16.28 1.23
N TRP A 11 0.67 16.05 1.05
CA TRP A 11 1.43 15.10 1.84
C TRP A 11 2.93 15.38 1.78
N GLU A 12 3.63 14.81 2.76
CA GLU A 12 5.07 14.94 2.91
C GLU A 12 5.71 13.60 3.24
N MET A 13 6.93 13.38 2.73
CA MET A 13 7.76 12.21 3.02
C MET A 13 9.17 12.65 3.40
N ASN A 14 9.78 11.99 4.38
CA ASN A 14 11.18 12.17 4.72
C ASN A 14 12.05 11.20 3.90
N VAL A 15 13.25 11.64 3.57
CA VAL A 15 14.19 10.87 2.76
C VAL A 15 15.60 11.01 3.32
N THR A 16 16.36 9.91 3.34
CA THR A 16 17.80 9.93 3.67
C THR A 16 18.56 8.94 2.81
N LEU A 17 19.84 9.21 2.57
CA LEU A 17 20.76 8.32 1.88
C LEU A 17 21.69 7.67 2.89
N PHE A 18 21.64 6.34 2.99
CA PHE A 18 22.52 5.58 3.86
C PHE A 18 23.10 4.38 3.13
N GLN A 19 24.44 4.30 3.10
CA GLN A 19 25.21 3.23 2.43
C GLN A 19 24.72 2.94 0.99
N GLY A 20 24.54 3.99 0.19
CA GLY A 20 24.10 3.87 -1.22
C GLY A 20 22.63 3.49 -1.42
N THR A 21 21.83 3.44 -0.36
CA THR A 21 20.39 3.15 -0.41
C THR A 21 19.60 4.37 0.07
N ILE A 22 18.58 4.77 -0.70
CA ILE A 22 17.66 5.83 -0.30
C ILE A 22 16.52 5.20 0.50
N PHE A 23 16.31 5.70 1.72
CA PHE A 23 15.20 5.34 2.59
C PHE A 23 14.16 6.46 2.54
N ILE A 24 12.89 6.08 2.44
CA ILE A 24 11.77 7.01 2.34
C ILE A 24 10.71 6.57 3.35
N GLU A 25 10.23 7.50 4.15
CA GLU A 25 9.12 7.29 5.07
C GLU A 25 8.09 8.42 4.94
N GLU A 26 6.87 8.18 5.42
CA GLU A 26 5.86 9.23 5.53
C GLU A 26 6.21 10.20 6.66
N ASN A 27 6.02 11.51 6.45
CA ASN A 27 6.12 12.47 7.54
C ASN A 27 4.93 12.28 8.50
N HIS A 28 5.16 11.54 9.59
CA HIS A 28 4.14 11.20 10.56
C HIS A 28 3.46 12.42 11.21
N THR A 29 4.23 13.47 11.52
CA THR A 29 3.70 14.71 12.11
C THR A 29 2.72 15.40 11.17
N LYS A 30 3.06 15.52 9.88
CA LYS A 30 2.17 16.07 8.86
C LYS A 30 0.91 15.22 8.68
N LYS A 31 1.05 13.89 8.71
CA LYS A 31 -0.08 12.97 8.62
C LYS A 31 -1.07 13.16 9.78
N ILE A 32 -0.57 13.25 11.02
CA ILE A 32 -1.39 13.48 12.21
C ILE A 32 -2.09 14.84 12.12
N SER A 33 -1.37 15.91 11.78
CA SER A 33 -1.95 17.25 11.72
C SER A 33 -3.07 17.32 10.67
N SER A 34 -2.85 16.77 9.48
CA SER A 34 -3.86 16.73 8.42
C SER A 34 -5.08 15.86 8.77
N ARG A 35 -4.89 14.78 9.53
CA ARG A 35 -6.02 14.01 10.10
C ARG A 35 -6.82 14.85 11.08
N GLY A 36 -6.15 15.54 12.01
CA GLY A 36 -6.79 16.42 13.00
C GLY A 36 -7.62 17.52 12.34
N GLU A 37 -7.07 18.19 11.32
CA GLU A 37 -7.76 19.19 10.52
C GLU A 37 -9.02 18.62 9.85
N GLN A 38 -8.92 17.44 9.24
CA GLN A 38 -10.07 16.75 8.61
C GLN A 38 -11.19 16.44 9.62
N TYR A 39 -10.84 15.93 10.81
CA TYR A 39 -11.83 15.65 11.86
C TYR A 39 -12.46 16.92 12.44
N SER A 40 -11.70 18.01 12.51
CA SER A 40 -12.20 19.29 13.01
C SER A 40 -13.11 20.04 12.02
N SER A 41 -13.07 19.67 10.73
CA SER A 41 -13.88 20.32 9.71
C SER A 41 -15.36 19.95 9.86
N ALA A 42 -16.23 20.97 9.85
CA ALA A 42 -17.67 20.74 9.94
C ALA A 42 -18.14 19.88 8.76
N GLY A 43 -18.69 18.71 9.06
CA GLY A 43 -19.29 17.83 8.06
C GLY A 43 -20.43 18.53 7.31
N ARG A 44 -20.67 18.11 6.07
CA ARG A 44 -21.85 18.62 5.34
C ARG A 44 -23.13 18.12 6.04
N PRO A 45 -24.19 18.94 6.14
CA PRO A 45 -25.47 18.49 6.67
C PRO A 45 -25.95 17.20 5.97
N GLY A 46 -26.27 16.17 6.77
CA GLY A 46 -26.73 14.87 6.28
C GLY A 46 -25.63 13.91 5.78
N ALA A 47 -24.36 14.30 5.80
CA ALA A 47 -23.25 13.37 5.50
C ALA A 47 -22.93 12.48 6.72
N MET A 48 -22.64 11.20 6.47
CA MET A 48 -22.13 10.29 7.50
C MET A 48 -20.73 10.72 7.94
N SER A 49 -20.38 10.43 9.20
CA SER A 49 -19.06 10.77 9.74
C SER A 49 -17.94 9.99 9.03
N GLN A 50 -16.74 10.56 9.01
CA GLN A 50 -15.57 9.87 8.47
C GLN A 50 -15.22 8.61 9.28
N ASP A 51 -15.47 8.63 10.60
CA ASP A 51 -15.28 7.47 11.47
C ASP A 51 -16.16 6.30 11.05
N LEU A 52 -17.45 6.57 10.79
CA LEU A 52 -18.38 5.52 10.37
C LEU A 52 -18.01 4.96 8.99
N MET A 53 -17.57 5.84 8.07
CA MET A 53 -17.10 5.39 6.76
C MET A 53 -15.83 4.54 6.83
N SER A 54 -14.94 4.84 7.78
CA SER A 54 -13.73 4.05 8.04
C SER A 54 -14.08 2.72 8.70
N PHE A 55 -14.98 2.72 9.67
CA PHE A 55 -15.50 1.52 10.32
C PHE A 55 -16.08 0.53 9.32
N TRP A 56 -16.83 0.98 8.31
CA TRP A 56 -17.37 0.06 7.29
C TRP A 56 -16.30 -0.67 6.48
N GLY A 57 -15.10 -0.11 6.31
CA GLY A 57 -13.97 -0.84 5.71
C GLY A 57 -13.58 -2.03 6.57
N TYR A 58 -13.25 -1.77 7.83
CA TYR A 58 -12.87 -2.82 8.78
C TYR A 58 -13.99 -3.83 9.07
N LYS A 59 -15.25 -3.38 9.10
CA LYS A 59 -16.40 -4.30 9.24
C LYS A 59 -16.52 -5.20 8.01
N PHE A 60 -16.30 -4.67 6.81
CA PHE A 60 -16.32 -5.45 5.58
C PHE A 60 -15.22 -6.52 5.59
N GLU A 61 -14.00 -6.19 6.03
CA GLU A 61 -12.93 -7.18 6.25
C GLU A 61 -13.36 -8.23 7.28
N THR A 62 -13.87 -7.81 8.44
CA THR A 62 -14.30 -8.71 9.53
C THR A 62 -15.33 -9.75 9.06
N VAL A 63 -16.31 -9.34 8.24
CA VAL A 63 -17.36 -10.26 7.76
C VAL A 63 -16.95 -11.06 6.52
N SER A 64 -15.96 -10.59 5.76
CA SER A 64 -15.53 -11.24 4.51
C SER A 64 -14.39 -12.23 4.72
N LEU A 65 -13.61 -12.08 5.80
CA LEU A 65 -12.42 -12.88 6.06
C LEU A 65 -12.66 -13.97 7.12
N MET A 66 -11.74 -14.92 7.14
CA MET A 66 -11.65 -15.99 8.13
C MET A 66 -10.19 -16.11 8.59
N PRO A 67 -9.94 -16.50 9.85
CA PRO A 67 -8.58 -16.58 10.41
C PRO A 67 -7.80 -17.76 9.87
N THR A 68 -8.49 -18.81 9.41
CA THR A 68 -7.91 -20.02 8.82
C THR A 68 -8.66 -20.37 7.52
N PRO A 69 -8.11 -21.25 6.67
CA PRO A 69 -8.81 -21.76 5.50
C PRO A 69 -10.17 -22.38 5.86
N TRP A 70 -11.08 -22.43 4.88
CA TRP A 70 -12.44 -22.91 5.05
C TRP A 70 -12.56 -24.29 5.75
N PRO A 71 -11.74 -25.32 5.43
CA PRO A 71 -11.85 -26.63 6.09
C PRO A 71 -11.54 -26.61 7.60
N GLU A 72 -10.78 -25.61 8.07
CA GLU A 72 -10.32 -25.47 9.45
C GLU A 72 -11.18 -24.49 10.26
N THR A 73 -11.99 -23.69 9.59
CA THR A 73 -12.85 -22.70 10.25
C THR A 73 -14.15 -23.35 10.73
N SER A 74 -14.49 -23.19 12.01
CA SER A 74 -15.73 -23.76 12.55
C SER A 74 -16.98 -23.07 11.96
N ARG A 75 -18.08 -23.82 11.84
CA ARG A 75 -19.37 -23.25 11.41
C ARG A 75 -19.85 -22.14 12.36
N GLU A 76 -19.66 -22.31 13.66
CA GLU A 76 -20.00 -21.31 14.68
C GLU A 76 -19.25 -19.98 14.44
N TYR A 77 -17.97 -20.04 14.08
CA TYR A 77 -17.22 -18.84 13.73
C TYR A 77 -17.81 -18.18 12.47
N ILE A 78 -18.02 -18.97 11.40
CA ILE A 78 -18.53 -18.46 10.11
C ILE A 78 -19.87 -17.73 10.28
N GLU A 79 -20.78 -18.30 11.06
CA GLU A 79 -22.14 -17.78 11.28
C GLU A 79 -22.17 -16.60 12.25
N SER A 80 -21.18 -16.45 13.14
CA SER A 80 -21.11 -15.35 14.12
C SER A 80 -20.29 -14.13 13.65
N ARG A 81 -19.78 -14.11 12.42
CA ARG A 81 -18.93 -13.01 11.89
C ARG A 81 -19.59 -11.63 11.95
N GLU A 82 -20.92 -11.57 11.84
CA GLU A 82 -21.67 -10.32 11.97
C GLU A 82 -21.61 -9.75 13.40
N ASP A 83 -21.42 -10.59 14.42
CA ASP A 83 -21.34 -10.20 15.83
C ASP A 83 -19.90 -9.99 16.30
N GLN A 84 -18.90 -10.36 15.48
CA GLN A 84 -17.49 -10.18 15.83
C GLN A 84 -17.14 -8.70 16.00
N VAL A 85 -16.32 -8.43 17.02
CA VAL A 85 -15.80 -7.10 17.33
C VAL A 85 -14.83 -6.68 16.24
N VAL A 86 -15.09 -5.52 15.65
CA VAL A 86 -14.21 -4.93 14.63
C VAL A 86 -12.97 -4.35 15.28
N SER A 87 -11.80 -4.69 14.75
CA SER A 87 -10.51 -4.15 15.18
C SER A 87 -9.63 -3.86 13.97
N ASN A 88 -8.87 -2.78 14.04
CA ASN A 88 -7.87 -2.39 13.03
C ASN A 88 -6.42 -2.49 13.56
N HIS A 89 -6.21 -3.20 14.66
CA HIS A 89 -4.89 -3.34 15.28
C HIS A 89 -4.03 -4.41 14.61
N ALA A 90 -4.66 -5.54 14.24
CA ALA A 90 -3.96 -6.63 13.58
C ALA A 90 -3.72 -6.25 12.12
N GLN A 91 -2.47 -6.35 11.67
CA GLN A 91 -2.07 -6.04 10.29
C GLN A 91 -1.14 -7.12 9.78
N TYR A 92 -1.25 -7.45 8.50
CA TYR A 92 -0.33 -8.33 7.82
C TYR A 92 0.40 -7.56 6.71
N CYS A 93 1.71 -7.38 6.85
CA CYS A 93 2.52 -6.65 5.89
C CYS A 93 3.31 -7.60 4.99
N SER A 94 3.17 -7.43 3.68
CA SER A 94 4.02 -8.05 2.68
C SER A 94 5.22 -7.15 2.37
N ILE A 95 6.42 -7.74 2.29
CA ILE A 95 7.63 -7.06 1.85
C ILE A 95 7.96 -7.56 0.45
N VAL A 96 7.82 -6.69 -0.55
CA VAL A 96 8.05 -7.04 -1.95
C VAL A 96 9.26 -6.32 -2.51
N ARG A 97 10.00 -7.00 -3.39
CA ARG A 97 11.04 -6.39 -4.21
C ARG A 97 10.46 -6.12 -5.60
N THR A 98 10.46 -4.86 -6.01
CA THR A 98 9.93 -4.42 -7.31
C THR A 98 10.83 -3.34 -7.92
N GLY A 99 10.43 -2.74 -9.04
CA GLY A 99 11.20 -1.67 -9.67
C GLY A 99 10.48 -0.97 -10.81
N PHE A 100 10.94 0.24 -11.11
CA PHE A 100 10.54 1.02 -12.27
C PHE A 100 11.79 1.38 -13.08
N GLY A 101 11.81 1.01 -14.36
CA GLY A 101 12.97 1.24 -15.22
C GLY A 101 14.25 0.64 -14.61
N LYS A 102 15.25 1.48 -14.33
CA LYS A 102 16.53 1.06 -13.71
C LYS A 102 16.50 1.09 -12.18
N VAL A 103 15.44 1.61 -11.58
CA VAL A 103 15.32 1.74 -10.13
C VAL A 103 14.72 0.47 -9.54
N LYS A 104 15.47 -0.17 -8.65
CA LYS A 104 14.99 -1.27 -7.81
C LYS A 104 14.57 -0.71 -6.46
N MET A 105 13.49 -1.24 -5.91
CA MET A 105 12.96 -0.85 -4.61
C MET A 105 12.48 -2.04 -3.80
N ILE A 106 12.42 -1.85 -2.49
CA ILE A 106 11.77 -2.74 -1.55
C ILE A 106 10.61 -1.93 -0.97
N LEU A 107 9.41 -2.51 -1.02
CA LEU A 107 8.20 -1.89 -0.48
C LEU A 107 7.63 -2.80 0.60
N GLY A 108 7.34 -2.24 1.76
CA GLY A 108 6.48 -2.86 2.77
C GLY A 108 5.08 -2.29 2.63
N GLY A 109 4.07 -3.15 2.59
CA GLY A 109 2.68 -2.72 2.57
C GLY A 109 1.74 -3.76 3.16
N GLU A 110 0.70 -3.28 3.82
CA GLU A 110 -0.41 -4.10 4.30
C GLU A 110 -1.12 -4.79 3.12
N VAL A 111 -1.51 -6.04 3.33
CA VAL A 111 -2.38 -6.80 2.42
C VAL A 111 -3.51 -7.43 3.22
N ASP A 112 -4.73 -7.39 2.70
CA ASP A 112 -5.91 -7.73 3.48
C ASP A 112 -6.05 -9.25 3.69
N ALA A 113 -5.89 -10.06 2.63
CA ALA A 113 -5.99 -11.52 2.74
C ALA A 113 -5.34 -12.29 1.59
N VAL A 114 -5.38 -13.62 1.70
CA VAL A 114 -5.17 -14.57 0.59
C VAL A 114 -6.50 -15.21 0.19
N MET A 115 -6.64 -15.56 -1.08
CA MET A 115 -7.87 -16.18 -1.58
C MET A 115 -8.10 -17.61 -1.06
N ALA A 116 -7.03 -18.38 -0.89
CA ALA A 116 -7.11 -19.75 -0.41
C ALA A 116 -5.98 -20.03 0.59
N PHE A 117 -4.78 -20.29 0.09
CA PHE A 117 -3.59 -20.59 0.90
C PHE A 117 -2.37 -19.92 0.30
N LYS A 118 -1.34 -19.72 1.13
CA LYS A 118 -0.02 -19.36 0.63
C LYS A 118 0.62 -20.65 0.08
N PRO A 119 1.12 -20.65 -1.16
CA PRO A 119 1.77 -21.83 -1.70
C PRO A 119 2.98 -22.21 -0.84
N GLU A 120 3.17 -23.52 -0.61
CA GLU A 120 4.37 -24.04 0.04
C GLU A 120 5.61 -23.76 -0.81
N ASP A 121 5.45 -23.91 -2.13
CA ASP A 121 6.42 -23.50 -3.13
C ASP A 121 6.45 -21.97 -3.25
N ARG A 122 7.49 -21.37 -2.66
CA ARG A 122 7.72 -19.92 -2.66
C ARG A 122 8.00 -19.33 -4.04
N SER A 123 8.20 -20.15 -5.07
CA SER A 123 8.34 -19.67 -6.45
C SER A 123 6.99 -19.32 -7.09
N GLN A 124 5.89 -19.84 -6.53
CA GLN A 124 4.54 -19.55 -7.01
C GLN A 124 4.06 -18.21 -6.46
N PRO A 125 3.33 -17.42 -7.28
CA PRO A 125 2.76 -16.17 -6.82
C PRO A 125 1.70 -16.44 -5.75
N ILE A 126 1.71 -15.63 -4.68
CA ILE A 126 0.66 -15.66 -3.67
C ILE A 126 -0.58 -14.98 -4.24
N GLU A 127 -1.73 -15.63 -4.14
CA GLU A 127 -3.02 -15.05 -4.54
C GLU A 127 -3.56 -14.07 -3.49
N TRP A 128 -2.89 -12.92 -3.36
CA TRP A 128 -3.35 -11.84 -2.52
C TRP A 128 -4.68 -11.27 -3.01
N VAL A 129 -5.48 -10.78 -2.07
CA VAL A 129 -6.71 -10.03 -2.35
C VAL A 129 -6.77 -8.78 -1.48
N GLU A 130 -7.12 -7.68 -2.11
CA GLU A 130 -7.44 -6.41 -1.46
C GLU A 130 -8.95 -6.28 -1.31
N LEU A 131 -9.43 -5.86 -0.14
CA LEU A 131 -10.82 -5.56 0.13
C LEU A 131 -11.04 -4.05 0.15
N LYS A 132 -12.09 -3.61 -0.55
CA LYS A 132 -12.48 -2.19 -0.57
C LYS A 132 -14.00 -2.06 -0.46
N THR A 133 -14.45 -0.93 0.07
CA THR A 133 -15.88 -0.59 0.03
C THR A 133 -16.12 0.71 -0.70
N THR A 134 -17.28 0.81 -1.36
CA THR A 134 -17.73 2.07 -1.96
C THR A 134 -19.25 2.18 -1.89
N ALA A 135 -19.76 3.41 -1.92
CA ALA A 135 -21.19 3.62 -2.08
C ALA A 135 -21.62 3.15 -3.48
N THR A 136 -22.84 2.62 -3.58
CA THR A 136 -23.46 2.26 -4.85
C THR A 136 -23.51 3.47 -5.78
N ILE A 137 -23.19 3.20 -7.05
CA ILE A 137 -23.04 4.21 -8.08
C ILE A 137 -24.36 4.32 -8.82
N THR A 138 -25.04 5.45 -8.66
CA THR A 138 -26.39 5.67 -9.20
C THR A 138 -26.42 6.76 -10.28
N ASN A 139 -25.35 7.55 -10.39
CA ASN A 139 -25.29 8.69 -11.29
C ASN A 139 -23.86 8.97 -11.78
N GLU A 140 -23.74 9.82 -12.81
CA GLU A 140 -22.46 10.17 -13.43
C GLU A 140 -21.47 10.83 -12.46
N ARG A 141 -21.97 11.66 -11.53
CA ARG A 141 -21.12 12.31 -10.53
C ARG A 141 -20.47 11.30 -9.59
N GLU A 142 -21.21 10.28 -9.19
CA GLU A 142 -20.69 9.16 -8.40
C GLU A 142 -19.73 8.29 -9.19
N GLN A 143 -19.99 8.06 -10.48
CA GLN A 143 -19.07 7.36 -11.37
C GLN A 143 -17.71 8.06 -11.43
N ILE A 144 -17.69 9.39 -11.58
CA ILE A 144 -16.46 10.19 -11.57
C ILE A 144 -15.70 10.06 -10.23
N LYS A 145 -16.41 10.05 -9.10
CA LYS A 145 -15.79 9.86 -7.78
C LYS A 145 -15.22 8.45 -7.64
N TYR A 146 -15.95 7.44 -8.09
CA TYR A 146 -15.51 6.06 -8.05
C TYR A 146 -14.27 5.83 -8.91
N GLU A 147 -14.24 6.38 -10.12
CA GLU A 147 -13.09 6.27 -11.02
C GLU A 147 -11.83 6.94 -10.44
N ARG A 148 -11.98 8.05 -9.69
CA ARG A 148 -10.88 8.63 -8.90
C ARG A 148 -10.43 7.74 -7.74
N LYS A 149 -11.33 6.96 -7.12
CA LYS A 149 -10.95 5.97 -6.11
C LYS A 149 -10.23 4.78 -6.74
N LEU A 150 -10.67 4.32 -7.91
CA LEU A 150 -10.03 3.23 -8.65
C LEU A 150 -8.56 3.51 -8.92
N LEU A 151 -8.15 4.76 -9.17
CA LEU A 151 -6.74 5.14 -9.26
C LEU A 151 -5.96 4.77 -7.99
N LYS A 152 -6.50 5.06 -6.81
CA LYS A 152 -5.86 4.76 -5.52
C LYS A 152 -5.85 3.25 -5.26
N PHE A 153 -6.96 2.57 -5.52
CA PHE A 153 -7.08 1.11 -5.39
C PHE A 153 -6.06 0.40 -6.29
N TRP A 154 -6.06 0.73 -7.58
CA TRP A 154 -5.09 0.21 -8.55
C TRP A 154 -3.66 0.47 -8.11
N ALA A 155 -3.34 1.70 -7.71
CA ALA A 155 -1.98 2.06 -7.37
C ALA A 155 -1.43 1.31 -6.15
N GLN A 156 -2.25 1.15 -5.11
CA GLN A 156 -1.88 0.39 -3.90
C GLN A 156 -1.62 -1.07 -4.24
N SER A 157 -2.59 -1.73 -4.89
CA SER A 157 -2.51 -3.15 -5.23
C SER A 157 -1.40 -3.45 -6.26
N PHE A 158 -1.25 -2.61 -7.29
CA PHE A 158 -0.23 -2.77 -8.33
C PHE A 158 1.20 -2.73 -7.75
N LEU A 159 1.48 -1.80 -6.83
CA LEU A 159 2.81 -1.66 -6.23
C LEU A 159 3.20 -2.86 -5.36
N LEU A 160 2.22 -3.52 -4.72
CA LEU A 160 2.42 -4.69 -3.88
C LEU A 160 2.27 -6.02 -4.63
N GLY A 161 1.97 -5.98 -5.93
CA GLY A 161 1.76 -7.18 -6.74
C GLY A 161 0.49 -7.95 -6.37
N VAL A 162 -0.51 -7.27 -5.80
CA VAL A 162 -1.81 -7.86 -5.49
C VAL A 162 -2.61 -7.99 -6.81
N PRO A 163 -3.05 -9.20 -7.20
CA PRO A 163 -3.71 -9.42 -8.48
C PRO A 163 -5.21 -9.05 -8.49
N ARG A 164 -5.87 -9.05 -7.32
CA ARG A 164 -7.33 -8.96 -7.19
C ARG A 164 -7.75 -7.93 -6.15
N ILE A 165 -8.81 -7.20 -6.46
CA ILE A 165 -9.53 -6.35 -5.50
C ILE A 165 -10.99 -6.80 -5.47
N VAL A 166 -11.55 -7.04 -4.28
CA VAL A 166 -12.98 -7.27 -4.09
C VAL A 166 -13.60 -6.00 -3.54
N VAL A 167 -14.55 -5.43 -4.29
CA VAL A 167 -15.23 -4.19 -3.92
C VAL A 167 -16.63 -4.51 -3.42
N GLY A 168 -16.89 -4.20 -2.14
CA GLY A 168 -18.22 -4.18 -1.55
C GLY A 168 -18.95 -2.88 -1.84
N TYR A 169 -20.03 -2.95 -2.62
CA TYR A 169 -20.92 -1.83 -2.87
C TYR A 169 -22.00 -1.79 -1.81
N ARG A 170 -22.16 -0.62 -1.20
CA ARG A 170 -23.08 -0.43 -0.08
C ARG A 170 -24.02 0.75 -0.28
N THR A 171 -25.15 0.70 0.40
CA THR A 171 -26.06 1.83 0.57
C THR A 171 -25.36 2.99 1.29
N GLN A 172 -26.03 4.14 1.32
CA GLN A 172 -25.57 5.29 2.12
C GLN A 172 -25.59 4.98 3.63
N GLN A 173 -26.43 4.03 4.06
CA GLN A 173 -26.60 3.60 5.45
C GLN A 173 -25.60 2.50 5.86
N GLY A 174 -24.76 2.02 4.94
CA GLY A 174 -23.73 1.03 5.27
C GLY A 174 -24.09 -0.43 4.95
N THR A 175 -25.30 -0.69 4.44
CA THR A 175 -25.73 -2.04 4.07
C THR A 175 -25.04 -2.48 2.78
N LEU A 176 -24.36 -3.63 2.81
CA LEU A 176 -23.75 -4.23 1.62
C LEU A 176 -24.83 -4.72 0.66
N GLU A 177 -24.76 -4.33 -0.61
CA GLU A 177 -25.73 -4.69 -1.66
C GLU A 177 -25.16 -5.69 -2.66
N ARG A 178 -23.89 -5.51 -3.06
CA ARG A 178 -23.22 -6.42 -4.01
C ARG A 178 -21.71 -6.41 -3.86
N LEU A 179 -21.10 -7.46 -4.39
CA LEU A 179 -19.65 -7.57 -4.56
C LEU A 179 -19.27 -7.44 -6.04
N GLU A 180 -18.05 -6.99 -6.30
CA GLU A 180 -17.44 -7.01 -7.61
C GLU A 180 -15.96 -7.36 -7.47
N GLU A 181 -15.51 -8.33 -8.26
CA GLU A 181 -14.09 -8.65 -8.35
C GLU A 181 -13.46 -7.88 -9.50
N LEU A 182 -12.39 -7.15 -9.17
CA LEU A 182 -11.59 -6.41 -10.12
C LEU A 182 -10.23 -7.09 -10.27
N SER A 183 -9.87 -7.40 -11.50
CA SER A 183 -8.48 -7.76 -11.83
C SER A 183 -7.65 -6.49 -11.92
N VAL A 184 -6.61 -6.36 -11.09
CA VAL A 184 -5.80 -5.14 -10.95
C VAL A 184 -5.16 -4.73 -12.28
N GLN A 185 -4.69 -5.71 -13.05
CA GLN A 185 -4.08 -5.47 -14.38
C GLN A 185 -5.06 -4.84 -15.38
N ASN A 186 -6.35 -5.12 -15.25
CA ASN A 186 -7.38 -4.67 -16.19
C ASN A 186 -7.99 -3.30 -15.80
N ILE A 187 -7.71 -2.78 -14.59
CA ILE A 187 -8.32 -1.54 -14.11
C ILE A 187 -8.00 -0.35 -15.05
N PRO A 188 -6.73 -0.10 -15.45
CA PRO A 188 -6.41 1.03 -16.32
C PRO A 188 -7.15 0.99 -17.66
N ASP A 189 -7.21 -0.19 -18.30
CA ASP A 189 -7.90 -0.37 -19.58
C ASP A 189 -9.41 -0.21 -19.46
N ASN A 190 -10.01 -0.73 -18.38
CA ASN A 190 -11.43 -0.52 -18.11
C ASN A 190 -11.76 0.96 -17.91
N VAL A 191 -10.92 1.72 -17.20
CA VAL A 191 -11.09 3.17 -17.03
C VAL A 191 -11.00 3.91 -18.36
N LYS A 192 -10.07 3.53 -19.23
CA LYS A 192 -9.87 4.13 -20.55
C LYS A 192 -10.99 3.80 -21.54
N LEU A 193 -11.42 2.54 -21.59
CA LEU A 193 -12.34 2.03 -22.62
C LEU A 193 -13.82 2.12 -22.21
N LYS A 194 -14.12 1.96 -20.92
CA LYS A 194 -15.50 1.90 -20.41
C LYS A 194 -15.83 3.04 -19.44
N GLY A 195 -14.81 3.72 -18.92
CA GLY A 195 -14.94 4.82 -17.96
C GLY A 195 -14.96 6.20 -18.63
N LYS A 196 -14.60 7.22 -17.84
CA LYS A 196 -14.47 8.62 -18.26
C LYS A 196 -13.04 9.00 -18.61
N GLY A 197 -12.08 8.07 -18.52
CA GLY A 197 -10.67 8.32 -18.82
C GLY A 197 -10.04 9.40 -17.93
N LEU A 198 -10.43 9.48 -16.66
CA LEU A 198 -9.97 10.52 -15.72
C LEU A 198 -8.50 10.39 -15.33
N TRP A 199 -7.90 9.22 -15.55
CA TRP A 199 -6.50 8.95 -15.29
C TRP A 199 -5.97 7.88 -16.25
N ASP A 200 -4.66 7.85 -16.40
CA ASP A 200 -3.96 6.95 -17.30
C ASP A 200 -2.85 6.21 -16.54
N GLY A 201 -2.91 4.87 -16.56
CA GLY A 201 -1.98 4.02 -15.83
C GLY A 201 -0.54 4.16 -16.32
N GLN A 202 -0.34 4.30 -17.63
CA GLN A 202 1.00 4.46 -18.22
C GLN A 202 1.64 5.78 -17.76
N THR A 203 0.88 6.87 -17.71
CA THR A 203 1.32 8.16 -17.20
C THR A 203 1.75 8.06 -15.73
N CYS A 204 1.01 7.31 -14.91
CA CYS A 204 1.37 7.06 -13.51
C CYS A 204 2.70 6.30 -13.38
N ILE A 205 2.89 5.24 -14.17
CA ILE A 205 4.10 4.41 -14.18
C ILE A 205 5.30 5.24 -14.66
N ASN A 206 5.16 5.94 -15.79
CA ASN A 206 6.21 6.78 -16.36
C ASN A 206 6.61 7.88 -15.39
N PHE A 207 5.64 8.55 -14.76
CA PHE A 207 5.92 9.55 -13.74
C PHE A 207 6.71 8.96 -12.57
N ALA A 208 6.29 7.81 -12.03
CA ALA A 208 6.99 7.16 -10.92
C ALA A 208 8.44 6.80 -11.31
N ALA A 209 8.64 6.21 -12.49
CA ALA A 209 9.97 5.87 -13.00
C ALA A 209 10.87 7.12 -13.09
N SER A 210 10.42 8.15 -13.81
CA SER A 210 11.19 9.38 -14.00
C SER A 210 11.47 10.11 -12.69
N PHE A 211 10.48 10.17 -11.79
CA PHE A 211 10.66 10.80 -10.48
C PHE A 211 11.71 10.08 -9.63
N LEU A 212 11.67 8.75 -9.58
CA LEU A 212 12.62 7.98 -8.77
C LEU A 212 14.04 8.01 -9.35
N GLU A 213 14.17 8.00 -10.68
CA GLU A 213 15.48 8.19 -11.34
C GLU A 213 16.07 9.56 -11.01
N TRP A 214 15.26 10.62 -11.10
CA TRP A 214 15.64 11.98 -10.71
C TRP A 214 15.92 12.11 -9.21
N LEU A 215 15.17 11.43 -8.35
CA LEU A 215 15.40 11.45 -6.90
C LEU A 215 16.79 10.91 -6.57
N LYS A 216 17.24 9.86 -7.27
CA LYS A 216 18.60 9.30 -7.10
C LYS A 216 19.72 10.25 -7.52
N THR A 217 19.47 11.15 -8.48
CA THR A 217 20.45 12.18 -8.85
C THR A 217 20.43 13.39 -7.92
N THR A 218 19.36 13.55 -7.14
CA THR A 218 19.15 14.68 -6.23
C THR A 218 19.66 14.35 -4.83
N VAL A 219 19.29 13.19 -4.29
CA VAL A 219 19.68 12.73 -2.94
C VAL A 219 20.99 11.94 -3.06
N THR A 220 22.10 12.66 -3.13
CA THR A 220 23.45 12.11 -3.38
C THR A 220 24.41 12.27 -2.21
N SER A 221 23.99 12.98 -1.16
CA SER A 221 24.79 13.24 0.04
C SER A 221 24.01 12.89 1.30
N ASP A 222 24.76 12.77 2.39
CA ASP A 222 24.24 12.60 3.74
C ASP A 222 23.26 13.72 4.12
N GLY A 223 22.40 13.45 5.10
CA GLY A 223 21.39 14.38 5.59
C GLY A 223 19.95 13.91 5.42
N VAL A 224 19.05 14.74 5.91
CA VAL A 224 17.60 14.54 5.84
C VAL A 224 17.02 15.44 4.77
N TRP A 225 16.20 14.87 3.91
CA TRP A 225 15.52 15.54 2.81
C TRP A 225 14.01 15.40 2.97
N ARG A 226 13.26 16.31 2.35
CA ARG A 226 11.80 16.33 2.37
C ARG A 226 11.26 16.32 0.95
N ILE A 227 10.40 15.36 0.64
CA ILE A 227 9.53 15.40 -0.53
C ILE A 227 8.21 16.03 -0.09
N ARG A 228 7.72 17.04 -0.81
CA ARG A 228 6.46 17.73 -0.48
C ARG A 228 5.56 17.89 -1.70
N LYS A 229 4.31 17.42 -1.56
CA LYS A 229 3.22 17.68 -2.49
C LYS A 229 2.19 18.59 -1.80
N ARG A 230 1.85 19.69 -2.45
CA ARG A 230 0.83 20.65 -1.96
C ARG A 230 -0.44 20.58 -2.79
N GLU A 231 -1.60 20.77 -2.17
CA GLU A 231 -2.88 20.82 -2.89
C GLU A 231 -2.84 21.86 -4.03
N LYS A 232 -3.37 21.51 -5.20
CA LYS A 232 -3.48 22.34 -6.43
C LYS A 232 -2.16 22.85 -7.02
N ILE A 233 -1.03 22.60 -6.37
CA ILE A 233 0.30 22.91 -6.92
C ILE A 233 0.75 21.74 -7.82
N PRO A 234 1.09 22.00 -9.11
CA PRO A 234 1.45 20.95 -10.07
C PRO A 234 2.92 20.50 -9.97
N VAL A 235 3.63 20.92 -8.91
CA VAL A 235 5.05 20.65 -8.70
C VAL A 235 5.21 19.78 -7.45
N LEU A 236 6.14 18.82 -7.54
CA LEU A 236 6.62 18.04 -6.41
C LEU A 236 7.97 18.61 -5.99
N GLU A 237 8.08 19.01 -4.73
CA GLU A 237 9.27 19.69 -4.21
C GLU A 237 10.15 18.68 -3.49
N VAL A 238 11.48 18.77 -3.69
CA VAL A 238 12.47 18.04 -2.90
C VAL A 238 13.54 19.02 -2.44
N PHE A 239 13.75 19.09 -1.13
CA PHE A 239 14.71 20.01 -0.52
C PHE A 239 15.35 19.38 0.71
N LYS A 240 16.58 19.82 1.02
CA LYS A 240 17.35 19.35 2.16
C LYS A 240 16.89 20.08 3.44
N LEU A 241 16.70 19.34 4.51
CA LEU A 241 16.34 19.84 5.84
C LEU A 241 17.55 19.89 6.77
N GLU A 242 18.35 18.83 6.77
CA GLU A 242 19.52 18.68 7.62
C GLU A 242 20.72 18.28 6.76
N GLU A 243 21.89 18.85 7.06
CA GLU A 243 23.09 18.62 6.26
C GLU A 243 23.75 17.26 6.48
N SER A 244 23.52 16.65 7.64
CA SER A 244 24.12 15.38 8.03
C SER A 244 23.15 14.52 8.85
N GLY A 245 23.44 13.22 8.92
CA GLY A 245 22.63 12.25 9.63
C GLY A 245 21.38 11.81 8.87
N HIS A 246 20.56 11.01 9.55
CA HIS A 246 19.38 10.37 8.97
C HIS A 246 18.08 10.72 9.72
N GLY A 247 18.12 11.68 10.64
CA GLY A 247 17.03 11.98 11.56
C GLY A 247 16.53 10.70 12.25
N ASP A 248 15.22 10.61 12.45
CA ASP A 248 14.56 9.44 13.05
C ASP A 248 14.16 8.36 12.03
N ILE A 249 14.53 8.52 10.75
CA ILE A 249 14.16 7.59 9.67
C ILE A 249 14.81 6.21 9.88
N LEU A 250 16.05 6.20 10.37
CA LEU A 250 16.81 4.98 10.64
C LEU A 250 17.04 4.83 12.14
N SER A 251 16.61 3.70 12.69
CA SER A 251 16.89 3.39 14.09
C SER A 251 18.37 3.09 14.32
N SER A 252 18.88 3.42 15.50
CA SER A 252 20.28 3.12 15.87
C SER A 252 20.60 1.63 15.76
N ALA A 253 19.64 0.76 16.10
CA ALA A 253 19.78 -0.69 15.95
C ALA A 253 19.96 -1.12 14.48
N PHE A 254 19.23 -0.51 13.55
CA PHE A 254 19.37 -0.78 12.12
C PHE A 254 20.72 -0.29 11.59
N VAL A 255 21.15 0.90 12.01
CA VAL A 255 22.44 1.48 11.61
C VAL A 255 23.61 0.64 12.13
N GLU A 256 23.56 0.23 13.39
CA GLU A 256 24.54 -0.66 14.02
C GLU A 256 24.62 -2.00 13.28
N TRP A 257 23.46 -2.63 13.03
CA TRP A 257 23.38 -3.87 12.27
C TRP A 257 23.94 -3.71 10.84
N ARG A 258 23.58 -2.65 10.12
CA ARG A 258 24.08 -2.41 8.76
C ARG A 258 25.58 -2.16 8.71
N THR A 259 26.14 -1.53 9.74
CA THR A 259 27.55 -1.13 9.76
C THR A 259 28.45 -2.27 10.22
N ASN A 260 28.05 -2.96 11.30
CA ASN A 260 28.91 -3.92 11.98
C ASN A 260 28.40 -5.37 11.84
N GLY A 261 27.08 -5.59 11.80
CA GLY A 261 26.47 -6.93 11.82
C GLY A 261 26.22 -7.57 10.46
N LEU A 262 26.11 -6.76 9.39
CA LEU A 262 25.63 -7.24 8.09
C LEU A 262 26.54 -8.32 7.48
N ARG A 263 27.86 -8.14 7.55
CA ARG A 263 28.81 -9.09 6.95
C ARG A 263 28.71 -10.46 7.60
N SER A 264 28.71 -10.50 8.94
CA SER A 264 28.56 -11.76 9.69
C SER A 264 27.22 -12.42 9.40
N HIS A 265 26.13 -11.63 9.30
CA HIS A 265 24.82 -12.16 8.94
C HIS A 265 24.80 -12.74 7.51
N GLN A 266 25.44 -12.08 6.54
CA GLN A 266 25.55 -12.58 5.16
C GLN A 266 26.37 -13.88 5.08
N GLN A 267 27.46 -13.99 5.84
CA GLN A 267 28.24 -15.22 5.93
C GLN A 267 27.40 -16.36 6.49
N HIS A 268 26.67 -16.12 7.57
CA HIS A 268 25.78 -17.12 8.16
C HIS A 268 24.68 -17.58 7.19
N LEU A 269 24.05 -16.66 6.45
CA LEU A 269 23.05 -17.02 5.43
C LEU A 269 23.66 -17.85 4.29
N GLN A 270 24.90 -17.57 3.90
CA GLN A 270 25.61 -18.33 2.88
C GLN A 270 25.90 -19.75 3.35
N GLU A 271 26.37 -19.92 4.60
CA GLU A 271 26.59 -21.24 5.21
C GLU A 271 25.30 -22.07 5.26
N LEU A 272 24.17 -21.47 5.65
CA LEU A 272 22.87 -22.15 5.63
C LEU A 272 22.47 -22.59 4.22
N ALA A 273 22.67 -21.73 3.22
CA ALA A 273 22.34 -22.05 1.84
C ALA A 273 23.23 -23.16 1.27
N ASP A 274 24.50 -23.21 1.65
CA ASP A 274 25.43 -24.23 1.22
C ASP A 274 25.13 -25.58 1.91
N ASN A 275 24.81 -25.57 3.20
CA ASN A 275 24.38 -26.78 3.93
C ASN A 275 23.09 -27.38 3.35
N ALA A 276 22.10 -26.54 3.02
CA ALA A 276 20.85 -26.99 2.41
C ALA A 276 21.05 -27.64 1.02
N LYS A 277 22.07 -27.20 0.26
CA LYS A 277 22.43 -27.84 -1.01
C LYS A 277 23.11 -29.18 -0.81
N VAL A 278 23.91 -29.34 0.25
CA VAL A 278 24.56 -30.60 0.60
C VAL A 278 23.51 -31.63 1.02
N GLU A 279 22.57 -31.27 1.90
CA GLU A 279 21.46 -32.14 2.31
C GLU A 279 20.55 -32.54 1.13
N ALA A 280 20.31 -31.63 0.17
CA ALA A 280 19.55 -31.95 -1.04
C ALA A 280 20.32 -32.81 -2.06
N SER A 281 21.63 -33.01 -1.88
CA SER A 281 22.50 -33.78 -2.77
C SER A 281 22.88 -35.17 -2.23
N GLU A 282 22.60 -35.46 -0.96
CA GLU A 282 22.75 -36.81 -0.41
C GLU A 282 21.60 -37.71 -0.91
N PRO A 283 21.91 -38.88 -1.50
CA PRO A 283 20.87 -39.82 -1.91
C PRO A 283 20.19 -40.44 -0.67
N PRO A 284 18.92 -40.89 -0.80
CA PRO A 284 18.16 -41.47 0.31
C PRO A 284 18.75 -42.76 0.87
#